data_AF-K1XUI5-F1
#
_entry.id   AF-K1XUI5-F1
#
_cell.length_a   1.000
_cell.length_b   1.000
_cell.length_c   1.000
_cell.angle_alpha   90.00
_cell.angle_beta   90.00
_cell.angle_gamma   90.00
#
_symmetry.space_group_name_H-M   'P 1'
#
loop_
_entity.id
_entity.type
_entity.pdbx_description
1 polymer ?
#
loop_
_entity_poly.entity_id
_entity_poly.type
_entity_poly.pdbx_seq_one_letter_code
_entity_poly.pdbx_strand_id
1 'polypeptide(L)'
;MQCKNHNLDTTYSCAMCKTELCKECKPISFQGKVYCAACCEIAENRLYSMEIKKESFSSKYVFNRLAFSAILLACLISFSGYYFLIKPKDNIVIPPDDKEVLVFYLNLAYDKGKNSDTYKRQMNNILRLDMSYKSLITFLHTGEQYLEEKNYKEALVNFEKIKNMLSDWDLIYVFTSECYSNLGENDKAIDELKQAIELNINNTKAYMFLGDIYEKQDKIEDAILQYTKAFYIDNKNSSLPLKLAELYLRKNSITKAFEYRNQASKLGANTQNIDSLIQEGNK
;
A
#
# COMPACT_ATOMS: atom_id res chain seq x y z
N MET A 1 -34.08 11.86 -19.21
CA MET A 1 -34.92 12.97 -19.68
C MET A 1 -35.02 12.89 -21.20
N GLN A 2 -36.23 12.79 -21.77
CA GLN A 2 -36.45 12.98 -23.21
C GLN A 2 -36.40 14.49 -23.51
N CYS A 3 -35.69 14.94 -24.57
CA CYS A 3 -35.68 16.35 -25.01
C CYS A 3 -37.09 16.67 -25.61
N LYS A 4 -38.13 16.81 -24.76
CA LYS A 4 -39.54 17.07 -25.17
C LYS A 4 -39.87 18.56 -25.46
N ASN A 5 -38.92 19.48 -25.25
CA ASN A 5 -39.19 20.92 -25.23
C ASN A 5 -38.39 21.77 -26.23
N HIS A 6 -37.77 21.20 -27.25
CA HIS A 6 -37.03 21.99 -28.25
C HIS A 6 -37.60 21.74 -29.65
N ASN A 7 -37.88 22.80 -30.41
CA ASN A 7 -38.28 22.70 -31.83
C ASN A 7 -37.09 22.20 -32.67
N LEU A 8 -37.32 21.20 -33.51
CA LEU A 8 -36.31 20.30 -34.06
C LEU A 8 -36.10 20.49 -35.56
N ASP A 9 -35.14 21.31 -35.97
CA ASP A 9 -34.72 21.34 -37.38
C ASP A 9 -33.55 20.38 -37.68
N THR A 10 -32.97 19.72 -36.67
CA THR A 10 -32.06 18.58 -36.87
C THR A 10 -32.04 17.67 -35.65
N THR A 11 -32.57 16.45 -35.81
CA THR A 11 -32.52 15.36 -34.81
C THR A 11 -31.47 14.33 -35.18
N TYR A 12 -30.69 13.90 -34.20
CA TYR A 12 -29.78 12.75 -34.28
C TYR A 12 -30.33 11.65 -33.38
N SER A 13 -30.26 10.39 -33.82
CA SER A 13 -30.63 9.26 -32.96
C SER A 13 -29.39 8.68 -32.29
N CYS A 14 -29.39 8.57 -30.95
CA CYS A 14 -28.34 7.88 -30.22
C CYS A 14 -28.23 6.44 -30.74
N ALA A 15 -27.07 6.06 -31.27
CA ALA A 15 -26.89 4.76 -31.88
C ALA A 15 -27.12 3.59 -30.90
N MET A 16 -26.93 3.82 -29.59
CA MET A 16 -27.04 2.82 -28.53
C MET A 16 -28.44 2.73 -27.89
N CYS A 17 -28.99 3.83 -27.40
CA CYS A 17 -30.29 3.82 -26.70
C CYS A 17 -31.46 4.33 -27.56
N LYS A 18 -31.21 4.69 -28.82
CA LYS A 18 -32.17 5.21 -29.83
C LYS A 18 -32.91 6.47 -29.42
N THR A 19 -32.55 7.08 -28.29
CA THR A 19 -33.11 8.37 -27.87
C THR A 19 -32.77 9.43 -28.91
N GLU A 20 -33.78 10.18 -29.32
CA GLU A 20 -33.62 11.31 -30.23
C GLU A 20 -33.02 12.50 -29.51
N LEU A 21 -32.02 13.12 -30.14
CA LEU A 21 -31.19 14.19 -29.61
C LEU A 21 -31.27 15.37 -30.57
N CYS A 22 -31.50 16.56 -30.05
CA CYS A 22 -31.36 17.77 -30.84
C CYS A 22 -29.90 18.27 -30.83
N LYS A 23 -29.56 19.19 -31.74
CA LYS A 23 -28.23 19.85 -31.75
C LYS A 23 -27.86 20.49 -30.41
N GLU A 24 -28.82 21.03 -29.67
CA GLU A 24 -28.57 21.67 -28.36
C GLU A 24 -28.24 20.64 -27.27
N CYS A 25 -28.71 19.40 -27.40
CA CYS A 25 -28.36 18.29 -26.52
C CYS A 25 -26.90 17.79 -26.77
N LYS A 26 -26.11 18.50 -27.62
CA LYS A 26 -24.68 18.33 -27.97
C LYS A 26 -24.23 16.86 -28.08
N PRO A 27 -24.78 16.10 -29.04
CA PRO A 27 -24.49 14.68 -29.14
C PRO A 27 -23.05 14.43 -29.62
N ILE A 28 -22.46 13.33 -29.13
CA ILE A 28 -21.05 13.01 -29.35
C ILE A 28 -20.94 12.04 -30.54
N SER A 29 -20.08 12.36 -31.51
CA SER A 29 -19.83 11.48 -32.65
C SER A 29 -18.55 10.69 -32.44
N PHE A 30 -18.65 9.37 -32.50
CA PHE A 30 -17.53 8.46 -32.30
C PHE A 30 -17.61 7.32 -33.32
N GLN A 31 -16.52 7.11 -34.06
CA GLN A 31 -16.43 6.17 -35.19
C GLN A 31 -17.59 6.27 -36.20
N GLY A 32 -18.02 7.50 -36.52
CA GLY A 32 -19.07 7.76 -37.50
C GLY A 32 -20.50 7.50 -37.02
N LYS A 33 -20.70 7.17 -35.73
CA LYS A 33 -22.03 7.03 -35.11
C LYS A 33 -22.20 8.06 -33.99
N VAL A 34 -23.44 8.47 -33.76
CA VAL A 34 -23.79 9.55 -32.84
C VAL A 34 -24.40 8.98 -31.56
N TYR A 35 -23.94 9.40 -30.39
CA TYR A 35 -24.36 8.91 -29.08
C TYR A 35 -24.79 10.05 -28.16
N CYS A 36 -25.68 9.76 -27.20
CA CYS A 36 -25.90 10.65 -26.06
C CYS A 36 -24.73 10.52 -25.08
N ALA A 37 -24.47 11.56 -24.30
CA ALA A 37 -23.31 11.63 -23.40
C ALA A 37 -23.17 10.38 -22.49
N ALA A 38 -24.26 9.97 -21.82
CA ALA A 38 -24.25 8.80 -20.93
C ALA A 38 -24.00 7.46 -21.64
N CYS A 39 -24.33 7.34 -22.94
CA CYS A 39 -24.07 6.12 -23.70
C CYS A 39 -22.70 6.11 -24.38
N CYS A 40 -22.04 7.27 -24.52
CA CYS A 40 -20.71 7.37 -25.11
C CYS A 40 -19.65 6.73 -24.20
N GLU A 41 -19.69 7.01 -22.89
CA GLU A 41 -18.79 6.43 -21.88
C GLU A 41 -18.89 4.88 -21.83
N ILE A 42 -20.08 4.34 -22.09
CA ILE A 42 -20.32 2.90 -22.12
C ILE A 42 -19.82 2.30 -23.45
N ALA A 43 -19.94 3.03 -24.56
CA ALA A 43 -19.45 2.60 -25.86
C ALA A 43 -17.92 2.56 -25.93
N GLU A 44 -17.23 3.52 -25.29
CA GLU A 44 -15.77 3.56 -25.20
C GLU A 44 -15.21 2.42 -24.32
N ASN A 45 -15.85 2.14 -23.17
CA ASN A 45 -15.52 0.98 -22.33
C ASN A 45 -15.74 -0.37 -23.05
N ARG A 46 -16.74 -0.46 -23.95
CA ARG A 46 -16.99 -1.66 -24.75
C ARG A 46 -15.91 -1.95 -25.79
N LEU A 47 -15.20 -0.95 -26.31
CA LEU A 47 -14.09 -1.17 -27.26
C LEU A 47 -12.82 -1.67 -26.56
N TYR A 48 -12.51 -1.17 -25.36
CA TYR A 48 -11.44 -1.75 -24.53
C TYR A 48 -11.70 -3.23 -24.19
N SER A 49 -12.97 -3.63 -24.05
CA SER A 49 -13.35 -5.04 -23.87
C SER A 49 -13.27 -5.89 -25.15
N MET A 50 -13.35 -5.29 -26.35
CA MET A 50 -13.26 -6.00 -27.64
C MET A 50 -11.83 -6.05 -28.22
N GLU A 51 -10.94 -5.14 -27.78
CA GLU A 51 -9.49 -5.22 -28.02
C GLU A 51 -8.73 -6.06 -26.98
N ILE A 52 -9.43 -6.68 -26.02
CA ILE A 52 -9.00 -7.99 -25.48
C ILE A 52 -9.40 -9.05 -26.52
N LYS A 53 -8.76 -8.92 -27.70
CA LYS A 53 -8.80 -9.75 -28.92
C LYS A 53 -9.82 -10.90 -28.95
N LYS A 54 -10.79 -10.78 -29.87
CA LYS A 54 -11.23 -11.86 -30.78
C LYS A 54 -10.99 -13.30 -30.27
N GLU A 55 -11.78 -13.74 -29.31
CA GLU A 55 -12.84 -14.73 -29.52
C GLU A 55 -13.52 -15.00 -28.17
N SER A 56 -14.82 -14.83 -28.22
CA SER A 56 -15.72 -14.63 -27.09
C SER A 56 -16.76 -15.75 -27.11
N PHE A 57 -16.76 -16.64 -26.12
CA PHE A 57 -17.96 -17.37 -25.72
C PHE A 57 -18.07 -17.26 -24.20
N SER A 58 -18.86 -16.28 -23.75
CA SER A 58 -20.30 -16.38 -23.52
C SER A 58 -20.62 -17.19 -22.28
N SER A 59 -21.01 -16.43 -21.26
CA SER A 59 -22.05 -16.75 -20.29
C SER A 59 -22.74 -18.12 -20.43
N LYS A 60 -22.54 -18.96 -19.42
CA LYS A 60 -23.64 -19.58 -18.67
C LYS A 60 -23.05 -20.49 -17.61
N TYR A 61 -22.92 -19.99 -16.39
CA TYR A 61 -22.89 -20.85 -15.22
C TYR A 61 -23.25 -20.01 -13.99
N VAL A 62 -24.45 -20.29 -13.46
CA VAL A 62 -24.90 -19.88 -12.13
C VAL A 62 -23.88 -20.40 -11.13
N PHE A 63 -22.96 -19.60 -10.58
CA PHE A 63 -21.90 -20.17 -9.73
C PHE A 63 -21.63 -19.37 -8.46
N ASN A 64 -21.86 -20.09 -7.36
CA ASN A 64 -21.49 -19.88 -5.96
C ASN A 64 -20.41 -18.81 -5.69
N ARG A 65 -20.55 -18.14 -4.53
CA ARG A 65 -19.61 -17.18 -3.89
C ARG A 65 -18.11 -17.52 -3.95
N LEU A 66 -17.73 -18.75 -4.32
CA LEU A 66 -16.35 -19.23 -4.46
C LEU A 66 -15.67 -18.91 -5.82
N ALA A 67 -16.43 -18.54 -6.86
CA ALA A 67 -15.85 -18.26 -8.20
C ALA A 67 -15.45 -16.79 -8.41
N PHE A 68 -16.14 -15.85 -7.74
CA PHE A 68 -15.83 -14.42 -7.82
C PHE A 68 -14.51 -14.08 -7.11
N SER A 69 -14.19 -14.80 -6.04
CA SER A 69 -12.92 -14.71 -5.35
C SER A 69 -11.74 -15.18 -6.21
N ALA A 70 -11.93 -16.16 -7.10
CA ALA A 70 -10.86 -16.71 -7.93
C ALA A 70 -10.47 -15.80 -9.12
N ILE A 71 -11.44 -15.06 -9.69
CA ILE A 71 -11.19 -14.11 -10.79
C ILE A 71 -10.59 -12.80 -10.26
N LEU A 72 -11.06 -12.33 -9.10
CA LEU A 72 -10.38 -11.24 -8.37
C LEU A 72 -8.97 -11.65 -7.96
N LEU A 73 -8.76 -12.88 -7.45
CA LEU A 73 -7.41 -13.38 -7.17
C LEU A 73 -6.55 -13.44 -8.44
N ALA A 74 -7.08 -13.90 -9.57
CA ALA A 74 -6.30 -13.99 -10.81
C ALA A 74 -5.90 -12.62 -11.36
N CYS A 75 -6.75 -11.60 -11.21
CA CYS A 75 -6.42 -10.21 -11.51
C CYS A 75 -5.44 -9.59 -10.50
N LEU A 76 -5.55 -9.95 -9.21
CA LEU A 76 -4.65 -9.49 -8.15
C LEU A 76 -3.25 -10.13 -8.24
N ILE A 77 -3.17 -11.40 -8.67
CA ILE A 77 -1.90 -12.16 -8.81
C ILE A 77 -1.09 -11.67 -10.03
N SER A 78 -1.73 -11.08 -11.04
CA SER A 78 -1.05 -10.58 -12.25
C SER A 78 -0.76 -9.08 -12.27
N PHE A 79 -1.21 -8.32 -11.26
CA PHE A 79 -1.07 -6.86 -11.20
C PHE A 79 -0.45 -6.35 -9.89
N SER A 80 0.71 -6.90 -9.50
CA SER A 80 1.52 -6.36 -8.40
C SER A 80 2.22 -5.01 -8.74
N GLY A 81 1.67 -4.19 -9.64
CA GLY A 81 2.43 -3.05 -10.20
C GLY A 81 1.70 -1.92 -10.93
N TYR A 82 0.37 -1.93 -11.08
CA TYR A 82 -0.34 -0.84 -11.79
C TYR A 82 -1.59 -0.36 -11.06
N TYR A 83 -1.39 0.25 -9.88
CA TYR A 83 -2.33 1.23 -9.33
C TYR A 83 -1.95 2.68 -9.69
N PHE A 84 -0.95 2.85 -10.54
CA PHE A 84 -0.60 4.16 -11.06
C PHE A 84 -1.42 4.49 -12.31
N LEU A 85 -2.14 5.61 -12.21
CA LEU A 85 -2.71 6.43 -13.30
C LEU A 85 -4.22 6.34 -13.56
N ILE A 86 -5.04 6.36 -12.51
CA ILE A 86 -6.36 7.02 -12.63
C ILE A 86 -6.22 8.44 -12.08
N LYS A 87 -6.17 9.42 -12.98
CA LYS A 87 -6.26 10.83 -12.59
C LYS A 87 -7.66 11.07 -12.00
N PRO A 88 -7.79 11.87 -10.92
CA PRO A 88 -9.06 12.16 -10.25
C PRO A 88 -9.90 13.16 -11.07
N LYS A 89 -10.20 12.83 -12.33
CA LYS A 89 -11.07 13.62 -13.21
C LYS A 89 -12.36 12.91 -13.55
N ASP A 90 -12.34 11.58 -13.54
CA ASP A 90 -13.55 10.80 -13.70
C ASP A 90 -14.09 10.56 -12.30
N ASN A 91 -15.34 10.99 -12.05
CA ASN A 91 -16.09 10.79 -10.82
C ASN A 91 -16.39 9.29 -10.61
N ILE A 92 -15.35 8.46 -10.52
CA ILE A 92 -15.44 7.12 -9.99
C ILE A 92 -15.72 7.32 -8.50
N VAL A 93 -16.98 7.18 -8.13
CA VAL A 93 -17.40 7.07 -6.73
C VAL A 93 -16.75 5.80 -6.21
N ILE A 94 -15.58 5.95 -5.59
CA ILE A 94 -14.97 4.91 -4.78
C ILE A 94 -16.01 4.63 -3.69
N PRO A 95 -16.48 3.38 -3.53
CA PRO A 95 -17.41 3.05 -2.46
C PRO A 95 -16.80 3.52 -1.13
N PRO A 96 -17.51 4.33 -0.33
CA PRO A 96 -16.98 4.91 0.91
C PRO A 96 -16.48 3.86 1.91
N ASP A 97 -16.90 2.60 1.76
CA ASP A 97 -16.55 1.49 2.65
C ASP A 97 -15.43 0.58 2.13
N ASP A 98 -14.73 0.94 1.05
CA ASP A 98 -13.65 0.09 0.55
C ASP A 98 -12.38 0.26 1.39
N LYS A 99 -12.29 -0.52 2.48
CA LYS A 99 -11.12 -0.59 3.37
C LYS A 99 -9.83 -0.86 2.60
N GLU A 100 -9.89 -1.55 1.48
CA GLU A 100 -8.72 -1.83 0.63
C GLU A 100 -8.16 -0.54 0.03
N VAL A 101 -9.03 0.40 -0.39
CA VAL A 101 -8.61 1.71 -0.91
C VAL A 101 -8.01 2.58 0.19
N LEU A 102 -8.55 2.50 1.40
CA LEU A 102 -7.98 3.18 2.56
C LEU A 102 -6.57 2.65 2.88
N VAL A 103 -6.43 1.33 3.00
CA VAL A 103 -5.14 0.66 3.24
C VAL A 103 -4.15 1.00 2.12
N PHE A 104 -4.59 1.06 0.87
CA PHE A 104 -3.77 1.49 -0.26
C PHE A 104 -3.22 2.92 -0.09
N TYR A 105 -4.08 3.89 0.25
CA TYR A 105 -3.64 5.26 0.46
C TYR A 105 -2.72 5.41 1.68
N LEU A 106 -3.00 4.67 2.77
CA LEU A 106 -2.12 4.64 3.94
C LEU A 106 -0.74 4.09 3.56
N ASN A 107 -0.68 2.94 2.90
CA ASN A 107 0.58 2.34 2.48
C ASN A 107 1.39 3.27 1.56
N LEU A 108 0.73 3.91 0.59
CA LEU A 108 1.39 4.87 -0.29
C LEU A 108 1.87 6.13 0.45
N ALA A 109 1.15 6.56 1.49
CA ALA A 109 1.58 7.66 2.33
C ALA A 109 2.86 7.30 3.10
N TYR A 110 2.89 6.12 3.74
CA TYR A 110 4.01 5.69 4.57
C TYR A 110 5.23 5.22 3.79
N ASP A 111 5.08 4.78 2.53
CA ASP A 111 6.21 4.40 1.64
C ASP A 111 7.12 5.58 1.31
N LYS A 112 6.56 6.78 1.10
CA LYS A 112 7.33 7.99 0.78
C LYS A 112 7.76 8.80 2.00
N GLY A 113 7.39 8.36 3.19
CA GLY A 113 7.67 9.02 4.46
C GLY A 113 6.78 10.24 4.73
N LYS A 114 6.61 10.55 6.03
CA LYS A 114 5.65 11.57 6.54
C LYS A 114 5.87 12.98 5.98
N ASN A 115 7.12 13.32 5.65
CA ASN A 115 7.47 14.66 5.16
C ASN A 115 7.25 14.85 3.65
N SER A 116 6.86 13.80 2.93
CA SER A 116 6.68 13.88 1.48
C SER A 116 5.37 14.54 1.08
N ASP A 117 5.36 15.22 -0.07
CA ASP A 117 4.11 15.71 -0.67
C ASP A 117 3.13 14.57 -1.00
N THR A 118 3.67 13.36 -1.23
CA THR A 118 2.85 12.16 -1.42
C THR A 118 2.07 11.83 -0.16
N TYR A 119 2.70 11.85 1.01
CA TYR A 119 2.03 11.63 2.29
C TYR A 119 0.87 12.61 2.48
N LYS A 120 1.13 13.92 2.34
CA LYS A 120 0.10 14.97 2.47
C LYS A 120 -1.06 14.76 1.51
N ARG A 121 -0.76 14.44 0.25
CA ARG A 121 -1.77 14.17 -0.78
C ARG A 121 -2.62 12.95 -0.45
N GLN A 122 -2.02 11.85 -0.02
CA GLN A 122 -2.78 10.63 0.28
C GLN A 122 -3.63 10.79 1.55
N MET A 123 -3.12 11.46 2.58
CA MET A 123 -3.92 11.78 3.77
C MET A 123 -5.15 12.64 3.41
N ASN A 124 -4.98 13.61 2.51
CA ASN A 124 -6.11 14.39 1.99
C ASN A 124 -7.11 13.57 1.17
N ASN A 125 -6.65 12.54 0.44
CA ASN A 125 -7.55 11.64 -0.27
C ASN A 125 -8.38 10.80 0.71
N ILE A 126 -7.77 10.28 1.77
CA ILE A 126 -8.46 9.51 2.83
C ILE A 126 -9.58 10.35 3.47
N LEU A 127 -9.29 11.62 3.79
CA LEU A 127 -10.28 12.53 4.38
C LEU A 127 -11.48 12.85 3.47
N ARG A 128 -11.38 12.56 2.16
CA ARG A 128 -12.47 12.77 1.19
C ARG A 128 -13.34 11.54 0.98
N LEU A 129 -12.92 10.36 1.46
CA LEU A 129 -13.65 9.10 1.26
C LEU A 129 -14.91 9.04 2.13
N ASP A 130 -14.75 9.15 3.44
CA ASP A 130 -15.85 9.11 4.42
C ASP A 130 -15.43 9.86 5.71
N MET A 131 -16.42 10.48 6.37
CA MET A 131 -16.27 11.06 7.70
C MET A 131 -15.84 10.02 8.74
N SER A 132 -16.19 8.74 8.58
CA SER A 132 -15.72 7.68 9.49
C SER A 132 -14.19 7.58 9.53
N TYR A 133 -13.50 7.74 8.41
CA TYR A 133 -12.03 7.69 8.33
C TYR A 133 -11.34 8.93 8.87
N LYS A 134 -12.05 10.05 9.06
CA LYS A 134 -11.52 11.20 9.80
C LYS A 134 -11.17 10.79 11.24
N SER A 135 -11.99 9.94 11.86
CA SER A 135 -11.69 9.40 13.19
C SER A 135 -10.44 8.51 13.17
N LEU A 136 -10.28 7.67 12.13
CA LEU A 136 -9.09 6.84 11.95
C LEU A 136 -7.82 7.67 11.83
N ILE A 137 -7.82 8.69 10.97
CA ILE A 137 -6.67 9.60 10.82
C ILE A 137 -6.38 10.36 12.13
N THR A 138 -7.43 10.72 12.88
CA THR A 138 -7.27 11.35 14.20
C THR A 138 -6.59 10.40 15.17
N PHE A 139 -7.08 9.15 15.29
CA PHE A 139 -6.44 8.15 16.15
C PHE A 139 -5.01 7.85 15.71
N LEU A 140 -4.73 7.82 14.41
CA LEU A 140 -3.40 7.59 13.87
C LEU A 140 -2.44 8.70 14.30
N HIS A 141 -2.79 9.96 14.03
CA HIS A 141 -1.94 11.09 14.42
C HIS A 141 -1.77 11.21 15.94
N THR A 142 -2.84 10.99 16.71
CA THR A 142 -2.76 11.01 18.18
C THR A 142 -1.89 9.87 18.72
N GLY A 143 -2.02 8.66 18.17
CA GLY A 143 -1.19 7.51 18.55
C GLY A 143 0.28 7.75 18.24
N GLU A 144 0.58 8.30 17.07
CA GLU A 144 1.95 8.67 16.67
C GLU A 144 2.53 9.79 17.54
N GLN A 145 1.74 10.80 17.89
CA GLN A 145 2.18 11.85 18.81
C GLN A 145 2.54 11.25 20.17
N TYR A 146 1.71 10.34 20.71
CA TYR A 146 2.03 9.66 21.95
C TYR A 146 3.27 8.77 21.86
N LEU A 147 3.52 8.13 20.70
CA LEU A 147 4.79 7.42 20.46
C LEU A 147 6.00 8.36 20.55
N GLU A 148 5.92 9.54 19.91
CA GLU A 148 6.99 10.55 19.93
C GLU A 148 7.23 11.10 21.35
N GLU A 149 6.16 11.26 22.13
CA GLU A 149 6.20 11.65 23.55
C GLU A 149 6.62 10.49 24.48
N LYS A 150 6.88 9.29 23.93
CA LYS A 150 7.19 8.05 24.66
C LYS A 150 6.07 7.60 25.61
N ASN A 151 4.86 8.07 25.38
CA ASN A 151 3.68 7.66 26.12
C ASN A 151 3.02 6.43 25.48
N TYR A 152 3.69 5.29 25.60
CA TYR A 152 3.37 4.08 24.84
C TYR A 152 2.01 3.46 25.15
N LYS A 153 1.48 3.63 26.37
CA LYS A 153 0.17 3.08 26.75
C LYS A 153 -0.96 3.84 26.05
N GLU A 154 -0.88 5.16 26.02
CA GLU A 154 -1.85 6.02 25.35
C GLU A 154 -1.76 5.89 23.83
N ALA A 155 -0.56 5.64 23.29
CA ALA A 155 -0.37 5.26 21.90
C ALA A 155 -1.12 3.95 21.57
N LEU A 156 -0.94 2.90 22.38
CA LEU A 156 -1.65 1.62 22.21
C LEU A 156 -3.17 1.80 22.20
N VAL A 157 -3.72 2.60 23.13
CA VAL A 157 -5.18 2.86 23.17
C VAL A 157 -5.70 3.43 21.85
N ASN A 158 -4.93 4.28 21.19
CA ASN A 158 -5.32 4.84 19.89
C ASN A 158 -5.12 3.82 18.76
N PHE A 159 -4.02 3.07 18.75
CA PHE A 159 -3.77 2.05 17.73
C PHE A 159 -4.75 0.87 17.80
N GLU A 160 -5.22 0.48 18.99
CA GLU A 160 -6.27 -0.53 19.16
C GLU A 160 -7.60 -0.08 18.53
N LYS A 161 -7.92 1.22 18.58
CA LYS A 161 -9.10 1.75 17.85
C LYS A 161 -8.92 1.60 16.34
N ILE A 162 -7.71 1.81 15.82
CA ILE A 162 -7.41 1.63 14.40
C ILE A 162 -7.49 0.15 14.02
N LYS A 163 -6.92 -0.78 14.81
CA LYS A 163 -7.03 -2.22 14.56
C LYS A 163 -8.48 -2.70 14.47
N ASN A 164 -9.36 -2.19 15.34
CA ASN A 164 -10.79 -2.50 15.29
C ASN A 164 -11.46 -2.02 13.98
N MET A 165 -10.93 -0.99 13.34
CA MET A 165 -11.42 -0.47 12.06
C MET A 165 -10.76 -1.18 10.87
N LEU A 166 -9.45 -1.41 10.94
CA LEU A 166 -8.56 -1.94 9.90
C LEU A 166 -7.65 -3.03 10.47
N SER A 167 -8.19 -4.24 10.63
CA SER A 167 -7.45 -5.40 11.14
C SER A 167 -6.48 -6.00 10.11
N ASP A 168 -6.59 -5.60 8.86
CA ASP A 168 -5.83 -6.05 7.70
C ASP A 168 -4.67 -5.09 7.33
N TRP A 169 -4.52 -3.98 8.04
CA TRP A 169 -3.41 -3.05 7.83
C TRP A 169 -2.15 -3.48 8.58
N ASP A 170 -1.21 -4.11 7.89
CA ASP A 170 0.04 -4.63 8.48
C ASP A 170 0.84 -3.61 9.31
N LEU A 171 0.88 -2.33 8.89
CA LEU A 171 1.59 -1.29 9.64
C LEU A 171 0.99 -1.00 11.02
N ILE A 172 -0.31 -1.25 11.26
CA ILE A 172 -0.86 -1.00 12.59
C ILE A 172 -0.25 -1.94 13.64
N TYR A 173 0.04 -3.18 13.25
CA TYR A 173 0.72 -4.16 14.08
C TYR A 173 2.19 -3.81 14.31
N VAL A 174 2.84 -3.14 13.35
CA VAL A 174 4.19 -2.59 13.55
C VAL A 174 4.16 -1.50 14.62
N PHE A 175 3.21 -0.56 14.57
CA PHE A 175 3.11 0.52 15.58
C PHE A 175 2.81 -0.01 16.99
N THR A 176 1.91 -0.97 17.12
CA THR A 176 1.63 -1.60 18.43
C THR A 176 2.80 -2.42 18.93
N SER A 177 3.53 -3.12 18.06
CA SER A 177 4.75 -3.83 18.45
C SER A 177 5.82 -2.90 18.99
N GLU A 178 5.99 -1.72 18.39
CA GLU A 178 6.93 -0.71 18.87
C GLU A 178 6.53 -0.22 20.27
N CYS A 179 5.24 0.00 20.51
CA CYS A 179 4.74 0.35 21.84
C CYS A 179 5.06 -0.75 22.87
N TYR A 180 4.71 -2.00 22.57
CA TYR A 180 4.96 -3.13 23.48
C TYR A 180 6.46 -3.34 23.74
N SER A 181 7.31 -3.21 22.71
CA SER A 181 8.76 -3.35 22.87
C SER A 181 9.31 -2.28 23.81
N ASN A 182 8.88 -1.02 23.66
CA ASN A 182 9.31 0.06 24.54
C ASN A 182 8.74 -0.04 25.97
N LEU A 183 7.62 -0.75 26.15
CA LEU A 183 7.09 -1.12 27.46
C LEU A 183 7.82 -2.32 28.10
N GLY A 184 8.77 -2.94 27.39
CA GLY A 184 9.47 -4.14 27.82
C GLY A 184 8.67 -5.44 27.61
N GLU A 185 7.49 -5.35 27.00
CA GLU A 185 6.61 -6.48 26.70
C GLU A 185 7.02 -7.14 25.37
N ASN A 186 8.26 -7.61 25.29
CA ASN A 186 8.88 -8.09 24.05
C ASN A 186 8.13 -9.27 23.41
N ASP A 187 7.54 -10.17 24.20
CA ASP A 187 6.79 -11.31 23.66
C ASP A 187 5.55 -10.85 22.88
N LYS A 188 4.80 -9.88 23.43
CA LYS A 188 3.67 -9.26 22.72
C LYS A 188 4.12 -8.52 21.47
N ALA A 189 5.24 -7.81 21.55
CA ALA A 189 5.80 -7.12 20.39
C ALA A 189 6.14 -8.10 19.26
N ILE A 190 6.73 -9.26 19.59
CA ILE A 190 7.03 -10.31 18.62
C ILE A 190 5.74 -10.88 17.99
N ASP A 191 4.70 -11.12 18.79
CA ASP A 191 3.43 -11.64 18.27
C ASP A 191 2.74 -10.65 17.33
N GLU A 192 2.74 -9.36 17.66
CA GLU A 192 2.27 -8.29 16.78
C GLU A 192 3.06 -8.24 15.46
N LEU A 193 4.38 -8.36 15.51
CA LEU A 193 5.21 -8.36 14.30
C LEU A 193 4.98 -9.61 13.44
N LYS A 194 4.69 -10.77 14.04
CA LYS A 194 4.27 -11.96 13.29
C LYS A 194 2.95 -11.72 12.57
N GLN A 195 1.97 -11.08 13.23
CA GLN A 195 0.71 -10.70 12.57
C GLN A 195 0.96 -9.73 11.40
N ALA A 196 1.85 -8.74 11.56
CA ALA A 196 2.24 -7.85 10.46
C ALA A 196 2.81 -8.63 9.25
N ILE A 197 3.65 -9.63 9.51
CA ILE A 197 4.29 -10.46 8.47
C ILE A 197 3.28 -11.43 7.83
N GLU A 198 2.33 -11.96 8.59
CA GLU A 198 1.24 -12.80 8.07
C GLU A 198 0.35 -12.01 7.10
N LEU A 199 0.04 -10.76 7.43
CA LEU A 199 -0.74 -9.86 6.57
C LEU A 199 0.07 -9.39 5.36
N ASN A 200 1.37 -9.11 5.55
CA ASN A 200 2.26 -8.66 4.49
C ASN A 200 3.66 -9.25 4.65
N ILE A 201 3.93 -10.31 3.89
CA ILE A 201 5.23 -11.00 3.87
C ILE A 201 6.39 -10.10 3.42
N ASN A 202 6.09 -8.97 2.76
CA ASN A 202 7.06 -7.98 2.27
C ASN A 202 7.13 -6.74 3.18
N ASN A 203 6.68 -6.81 4.43
CA ASN A 203 6.81 -5.69 5.36
C ASN A 203 8.24 -5.60 5.91
N THR A 204 9.09 -4.80 5.26
CA THR A 204 10.48 -4.55 5.68
C THR A 204 10.57 -4.10 7.14
N LYS A 205 9.68 -3.20 7.59
CA LYS A 205 9.71 -2.65 8.96
C LYS A 205 9.45 -3.75 9.99
N ALA A 206 8.53 -4.66 9.73
CA ALA A 206 8.23 -5.75 10.65
C ALA A 206 9.45 -6.66 10.87
N TYR A 207 10.18 -6.99 9.80
CA TYR A 207 11.43 -7.73 9.92
C TYR A 207 12.54 -6.94 10.64
N MET A 208 12.65 -5.64 10.38
CA MET A 208 13.61 -4.79 11.08
C MET A 208 13.36 -4.76 12.59
N PHE A 209 12.11 -4.51 13.01
CA PHE A 209 11.74 -4.47 14.42
C PHE A 209 11.89 -5.83 15.11
N LEU A 210 11.58 -6.95 14.45
CA LEU A 210 11.91 -8.27 14.99
C LEU A 210 13.42 -8.44 15.16
N GLY A 211 14.19 -7.99 14.17
CA GLY A 211 15.65 -7.95 14.23
C GLY A 211 16.15 -7.17 15.44
N ASP A 212 15.62 -5.97 15.68
CA ASP A 212 15.96 -5.11 16.82
C ASP A 212 15.64 -5.82 18.16
N ILE A 213 14.48 -6.47 18.26
CA ILE A 213 14.07 -7.18 19.49
C ILE A 213 14.99 -8.38 19.75
N TYR A 214 15.27 -9.19 18.73
CA TYR A 214 16.20 -10.32 18.88
C TYR A 214 17.62 -9.87 19.18
N GLU A 215 18.06 -8.75 18.59
CA GLU A 215 19.36 -8.15 18.89
C GLU A 215 19.45 -7.73 20.36
N LYS A 216 18.41 -7.07 20.90
CA LYS A 216 18.30 -6.69 22.32
C LYS A 216 18.27 -7.89 23.26
N GLN A 217 17.74 -9.03 22.80
CA GLN A 217 17.75 -10.30 23.53
C GLN A 217 19.06 -11.09 23.38
N ASP A 218 20.07 -10.53 22.70
CA ASP A 218 21.34 -11.17 22.36
C ASP A 218 21.20 -12.44 21.50
N LYS A 219 20.06 -12.61 20.82
CA LYS A 219 19.81 -13.68 19.85
C LYS A 219 20.32 -13.25 18.47
N ILE A 220 21.64 -13.20 18.33
CA ILE A 220 22.32 -12.62 17.15
C ILE A 220 21.94 -13.32 15.86
N GLU A 221 21.87 -14.66 15.87
CA GLU A 221 21.47 -15.46 14.71
C GLU A 221 20.07 -15.10 14.21
N ASP A 222 19.11 -14.98 15.13
CA ASP A 222 17.72 -14.64 14.80
C ASP A 222 17.62 -13.21 14.28
N ALA A 223 18.37 -12.28 14.88
CA ALA A 223 18.46 -10.90 14.42
C ALA A 223 19.02 -10.84 12.98
N ILE A 224 20.14 -11.51 12.72
CA ILE A 224 20.74 -11.61 11.37
C ILE A 224 19.71 -12.16 10.37
N LEU A 225 18.97 -13.20 10.74
CA LEU A 225 17.95 -13.79 9.87
C LEU A 225 16.88 -12.76 9.48
N GLN A 226 16.33 -12.02 10.44
CA GLN A 226 15.28 -11.04 10.13
C GLN A 226 15.80 -9.85 9.34
N TYR A 227 16.95 -9.27 9.70
CA TYR A 227 17.54 -8.19 8.90
C TYR A 227 17.93 -8.64 7.49
N THR A 228 18.33 -9.91 7.31
CA THR A 228 18.59 -10.46 5.99
C THR A 228 17.31 -10.50 5.16
N LYS A 229 16.18 -10.92 5.73
CA LYS A 229 14.87 -10.85 5.06
C LYS A 229 14.49 -9.41 4.71
N ALA A 230 14.63 -8.49 5.65
CA ALA A 230 14.39 -7.06 5.41
C ALA A 230 15.24 -6.54 4.24
N PHE A 231 16.53 -6.90 4.19
CA PHE A 231 17.45 -6.49 3.13
C PHE A 231 17.07 -7.05 1.76
N TYR A 232 16.58 -8.29 1.68
CA TYR A 232 16.10 -8.84 0.41
C TYR A 232 14.85 -8.13 -0.12
N ILE A 233 13.99 -7.64 0.77
CA ILE A 233 12.78 -6.90 0.41
C ILE A 233 13.13 -5.46 0.01
N ASP A 234 13.93 -4.75 0.81
CA ASP A 234 14.35 -3.37 0.57
C ASP A 234 15.87 -3.28 0.34
N ASN A 235 16.30 -3.75 -0.83
CA ASN A 235 17.70 -3.79 -1.21
C ASN A 235 18.33 -2.40 -1.48
N LYS A 236 17.56 -1.32 -1.39
CA LYS A 236 18.03 0.06 -1.57
C LYS A 236 18.30 0.76 -0.26
N ASN A 237 17.78 0.24 0.85
CA ASN A 237 18.02 0.79 2.16
C ASN A 237 19.42 0.43 2.67
N SER A 238 20.32 1.40 2.63
CA SER A 238 21.72 1.25 3.02
C SER A 238 21.93 0.96 4.51
N SER A 239 20.93 1.22 5.37
CA SER A 239 20.99 0.92 6.80
C SER A 239 20.90 -0.59 7.11
N LEU A 240 20.23 -1.37 6.26
CA LEU A 240 20.06 -2.81 6.45
C LEU A 240 21.38 -3.60 6.32
N PRO A 241 22.16 -3.45 5.23
CA PRO A 241 23.47 -4.10 5.15
C PRO A 241 24.46 -3.53 6.17
N LEU A 242 24.33 -2.26 6.58
CA LEU A 242 25.15 -1.71 7.66
C LEU A 242 24.90 -2.44 8.98
N LYS A 243 23.62 -2.61 9.35
CA LYS A 243 23.21 -3.37 10.54
C LYS A 243 23.65 -4.84 10.46
N LEU A 244 23.53 -5.49 9.30
CA LEU A 244 24.05 -6.84 9.11
C LEU A 244 25.57 -6.90 9.34
N ALA A 245 26.33 -5.91 8.87
CA ALA A 245 27.77 -5.87 9.12
C ALA A 245 28.10 -5.78 10.62
N GLU A 246 27.40 -4.93 11.38
CA GLU A 246 27.51 -4.83 12.84
C GLU A 246 27.25 -6.18 13.53
N LEU A 247 26.17 -6.86 13.17
CA LEU A 247 25.80 -8.15 13.76
C LEU A 247 26.82 -9.24 13.41
N TYR A 248 27.36 -9.25 12.19
CA TYR A 248 28.40 -10.20 11.82
C TYR A 248 29.73 -9.94 12.53
N LEU A 249 30.04 -8.68 12.88
CA LEU A 249 31.18 -8.38 13.77
C LEU A 249 30.97 -8.92 15.17
N ARG A 250 29.77 -8.74 15.75
CA ARG A 250 29.42 -9.33 17.05
C ARG A 250 29.52 -10.86 17.05
N LYS A 251 29.23 -11.49 15.90
CA LYS A 251 29.41 -12.93 15.68
C LYS A 251 30.85 -13.35 15.37
N ASN A 252 31.83 -12.44 15.40
CA ASN A 252 33.23 -12.66 15.00
C ASN A 252 33.40 -13.15 13.56
N SER A 253 32.44 -12.87 12.67
CA SER A 253 32.51 -13.21 11.24
C SER A 253 32.97 -12.00 10.43
N ILE A 254 34.26 -11.69 10.51
CA ILE A 254 34.87 -10.51 9.87
C ILE A 254 34.66 -10.52 8.36
N THR A 255 34.76 -11.68 7.70
CA THR A 255 34.56 -11.80 6.25
C THR A 255 33.17 -11.33 5.82
N LYS A 256 32.12 -11.84 6.49
CA LYS A 256 30.73 -11.44 6.19
C LYS A 256 30.47 -9.99 6.56
N ALA A 257 31.03 -9.51 7.67
CA ALA A 257 30.94 -8.11 8.04
C ALA A 257 31.51 -7.20 6.94
N PHE A 258 32.67 -7.55 6.38
CA PHE A 258 33.28 -6.79 5.28
C PHE A 258 32.44 -6.82 4.00
N GLU A 259 31.83 -7.97 3.67
CA GLU A 259 30.92 -8.10 2.52
C GLU A 259 29.72 -7.15 2.64
N TYR A 260 28.99 -7.20 3.76
CA TYR A 260 27.81 -6.36 3.98
C TYR A 260 28.18 -4.88 4.13
N ARG A 261 29.32 -4.57 4.76
CA ARG A 261 29.88 -3.22 4.79
C ARG A 261 30.09 -2.65 3.37
N ASN A 262 30.65 -3.45 2.46
CA ASN A 262 30.86 -3.02 1.08
C ASN A 262 29.53 -2.82 0.33
N GLN A 263 28.51 -3.65 0.60
CA GLN A 263 27.18 -3.45 0.06
C GLN A 263 26.55 -2.15 0.59
N ALA A 264 26.67 -1.87 1.89
CA ALA A 264 26.19 -0.63 2.49
C ALA A 264 26.88 0.60 1.86
N SER A 265 28.20 0.53 1.65
CA SER A 265 28.97 1.60 0.98
C SER A 265 28.52 1.83 -0.46
N LYS A 266 28.23 0.77 -1.24
CA LYS A 266 27.67 0.89 -2.60
C LYS A 266 26.31 1.59 -2.62
N LEU A 267 25.52 1.45 -1.56
CA LEU A 267 24.24 2.14 -1.37
C LEU A 267 24.39 3.54 -0.74
N GLY A 268 25.62 4.02 -0.53
CA GLY A 268 25.91 5.36 -0.03
C GLY A 268 25.90 5.50 1.50
N ALA A 269 25.91 4.41 2.28
CA ALA A 269 26.06 4.50 3.73
C ALA A 269 27.47 4.95 4.15
N ASN A 270 27.56 5.71 5.25
CA ASN A 270 28.82 5.93 5.94
C ASN A 270 29.22 4.65 6.68
N THR A 271 30.40 4.12 6.37
CA THR A 271 30.92 2.85 6.90
C THR A 271 32.11 3.01 7.83
N GLN A 272 32.52 4.25 8.14
CA GLN A 272 33.72 4.54 8.95
C GLN A 272 33.71 3.81 10.31
N ASN A 273 32.55 3.78 10.98
CA ASN A 273 32.42 3.09 12.27
C ASN A 273 32.73 1.58 12.15
N ILE A 274 32.26 0.94 11.07
CA ILE A 274 32.51 -0.49 10.83
C ILE A 274 33.96 -0.73 10.43
N ASP A 275 34.56 0.18 9.66
CA ASP A 275 35.96 0.09 9.25
C ASP A 275 36.91 0.11 10.44
N SER A 276 36.66 0.99 11.40
CA SER A 276 37.42 1.06 12.65
C SER A 276 37.32 -0.25 13.43
N LEU A 277 36.11 -0.80 13.59
CA LEU A 277 35.89 -2.06 14.32
C LEU A 277 36.56 -3.27 13.64
N ILE A 278 36.56 -3.33 12.31
CA ILE A 278 37.27 -4.38 11.56
C ILE A 278 38.78 -4.27 11.74
N GLN A 279 39.34 -3.06 11.79
CA GLN A 279 40.78 -2.85 11.98
C GLN A 279 41.24 -3.22 13.39
N GLU A 280 40.42 -3.01 14.41
CA GLU A 280 40.72 -3.41 15.79
C GLU A 280 40.68 -4.93 15.97
N GLY A 281 39.72 -5.62 15.35
CA GLY A 281 39.62 -7.09 15.42
C GLY A 281 40.72 -7.85 14.67
N ASN A 282 41.53 -7.18 13.86
CA ASN A 282 42.65 -7.75 13.11
C ASN A 282 44.03 -7.49 13.75
N LYS A 283 44.09 -6.80 14.90
CA LYS A 283 45.31 -6.56 15.69
C LYS A 283 45.44 -7.58 16.82
#